data_AF-A0A2G9WPS6-F1
#
_entry.id   AF-A0A2G9WPS6-F1
#
_cell.length_a   1.000
_cell.length_b   1.000
_cell.length_c   1.000
_cell.angle_alpha   90.00
_cell.angle_beta   90.00
_cell.angle_gamma   90.00
#
_symmetry.space_group_name_H-M   'P 1'
#
loop_
_entity.id
_entity.type
_entity.pdbx_description
1 polymer ?
#
loop_
_entity_poly.entity_id
_entity_poly.type
_entity_poly.pdbx_seq_one_letter_code
_entity_poly.pdbx_strand_id
1 'polypeptide(L)'
;MRISSFASASALALILSSGAFAQEASLDLVEPIADYKIYVSENVAKLVEDTTAFVAAVKAGEVDKAKELFAPTRISYEAIEPIAELFSDLDVAIDSRADDYEKAEADPEFPGFHRIEYGLWEKNSTEGLEPVADKLLADVKELEGRIASLTFPPEKVVGGAAVLMEEVAATKISGEEDRYSHTDLWDFRGNFDGARKIVELVRPLIADKEADFLKTVDANFDTVDTTLAKYKDGDGYVTYDKLTEDDRKVLAAAVNTLAEDLSTLRGKLGLD
;
A
#
# COMPACT_ATOMS: atom_id res chain seq x y z
N MET A 1 -67.88 20.29 25.95
CA MET A 1 -67.52 19.07 26.70
C MET A 1 -67.11 18.00 25.70
N ARG A 2 -65.85 17.52 25.78
CA ARG A 2 -65.27 16.27 25.21
C ARG A 2 -65.26 16.09 23.68
N ILE A 3 -64.10 16.21 23.01
CA ILE A 3 -63.07 15.18 22.73
C ILE A 3 -63.62 14.04 21.85
N SER A 4 -63.11 13.88 20.62
CA SER A 4 -62.25 12.74 20.26
C SER A 4 -61.74 12.81 18.82
N SER A 5 -60.43 12.65 18.72
CA SER A 5 -59.57 12.58 17.55
C SER A 5 -59.60 11.18 16.93
N PHE A 6 -59.42 11.09 15.61
CA PHE A 6 -58.77 9.94 14.97
C PHE A 6 -57.79 10.48 13.93
N ALA A 7 -56.52 10.55 14.32
CA ALA A 7 -55.39 10.81 13.45
C ALA A 7 -54.82 9.48 12.96
N SER A 8 -54.46 9.45 11.68
CA SER A 8 -53.89 8.33 10.93
C SER A 8 -52.70 7.68 11.63
N ALA A 9 -52.72 6.35 11.73
CA ALA A 9 -51.54 5.54 11.93
C ALA A 9 -51.12 4.94 10.59
N SER A 10 -50.02 5.42 10.01
CA SER A 10 -49.18 4.68 9.05
C SER A 10 -47.94 5.51 8.71
N ALA A 11 -46.90 5.39 9.54
CA ALA A 11 -45.53 5.74 9.18
C ALA A 11 -44.60 5.11 10.23
N LEU A 12 -44.40 3.80 10.19
CA LEU A 12 -43.33 3.15 10.95
C LEU A 12 -42.92 1.82 10.29
N ALA A 13 -42.25 1.91 9.14
CA ALA A 13 -41.64 0.75 8.48
C ALA A 13 -40.50 1.18 7.55
N LEU A 14 -39.49 1.92 8.06
CA LEU A 14 -38.31 2.29 7.24
C LEU A 14 -36.99 2.45 8.02
N ILE A 15 -36.92 2.06 9.30
CA ILE A 15 -35.69 2.18 10.11
C ILE A 15 -35.09 0.81 10.48
N LEU A 16 -35.80 -0.30 10.21
CA LEU A 16 -35.29 -1.65 10.52
C LEU A 16 -34.43 -2.26 9.41
N SER A 17 -34.49 -1.75 8.18
CA SER A 17 -33.75 -2.32 7.05
C SER A 17 -32.30 -1.88 7.00
N SER A 18 -31.98 -0.62 7.31
CA SER A 18 -30.59 -0.13 7.24
C SER A 18 -29.67 -0.80 8.26
N GLY A 19 -30.15 -1.03 9.49
CA GLY A 19 -29.39 -1.74 10.51
C GLY A 19 -29.16 -3.23 10.18
N ALA A 20 -30.14 -3.88 9.55
CA ALA A 20 -29.99 -5.26 9.10
C ALA A 20 -29.00 -5.37 7.92
N PHE A 21 -29.08 -4.47 6.93
CA PHE A 21 -28.14 -4.42 5.81
C PHE A 21 -26.71 -4.11 6.26
N ALA A 22 -26.50 -3.18 7.19
CA ALA A 22 -25.18 -2.86 7.73
C ALA A 22 -24.60 -4.03 8.56
N GLN A 23 -25.44 -4.72 9.33
CA GLN A 23 -25.03 -5.89 10.10
C GLN A 23 -24.67 -7.09 9.20
N GLU A 24 -25.44 -7.34 8.14
CA GLU A 24 -25.17 -8.38 7.14
C GLU A 24 -23.91 -8.07 6.33
N ALA A 25 -23.76 -6.83 5.84
CA ALA A 25 -22.53 -6.36 5.18
C ALA A 25 -21.28 -6.52 6.07
N SER A 26 -21.40 -6.27 7.38
CA SER A 26 -20.29 -6.48 8.31
C SER A 26 -19.90 -7.95 8.49
N LEU A 27 -20.85 -8.88 8.33
CA LEU A 27 -20.59 -10.32 8.43
C LEU A 27 -19.97 -10.87 7.14
N ASP A 28 -20.44 -10.40 5.99
CA ASP A 28 -19.93 -10.78 4.67
C ASP A 28 -18.47 -10.34 4.46
N LEU A 29 -18.03 -9.29 5.17
CA LEU A 29 -16.65 -8.82 5.15
C LEU A 29 -15.69 -9.61 6.04
N VAL A 30 -16.17 -10.50 6.92
CA VAL A 30 -15.29 -11.24 7.83
C VAL A 30 -14.28 -12.10 7.08
N GLU A 31 -14.72 -12.85 6.06
CA GLU A 31 -13.86 -13.72 5.26
C GLU A 31 -12.85 -12.91 4.42
N PRO A 32 -13.25 -11.91 3.61
CA PRO A 32 -12.32 -11.05 2.89
C PRO A 32 -11.25 -10.40 3.79
N ILE A 33 -11.63 -9.96 4.99
CA ILE A 33 -10.70 -9.32 5.92
C ILE A 33 -9.76 -10.32 6.58
N ALA A 34 -10.22 -11.54 6.88
CA ALA A 34 -9.37 -12.61 7.36
C ALA A 34 -8.34 -13.02 6.29
N ASP A 35 -8.78 -13.17 5.04
CA ASP A 35 -7.90 -13.50 3.91
C ASP A 35 -6.90 -12.38 3.63
N TYR A 36 -7.32 -11.12 3.76
CA TYR A 36 -6.40 -9.99 3.65
C TYR A 36 -5.35 -9.98 4.77
N LYS A 37 -5.73 -10.33 6.01
CA LYS A 37 -4.77 -10.46 7.10
C LYS A 37 -3.75 -11.58 6.84
N ILE A 38 -4.17 -12.68 6.20
CA ILE A 38 -3.24 -13.74 5.77
C ILE A 38 -2.27 -13.18 4.74
N TYR A 39 -2.76 -12.51 3.69
CA TYR A 39 -1.93 -11.87 2.66
C TYR A 39 -0.90 -10.90 3.25
N VAL A 40 -1.32 -10.05 4.19
CA VAL A 40 -0.42 -9.10 4.86
C VAL A 40 0.61 -9.83 5.73
N SER A 41 0.20 -10.90 6.41
CA SER A 41 1.09 -11.71 7.25
C SER A 41 2.16 -12.43 6.41
N GLU A 42 1.81 -12.94 5.24
CA GLU A 42 2.74 -13.56 4.30
C GLU A 42 3.75 -12.55 3.75
N ASN A 43 3.29 -11.35 3.38
CA ASN A 43 4.17 -10.28 2.91
C ASN A 43 5.12 -9.77 4.01
N VAL A 44 4.64 -9.52 5.22
CA VAL A 44 5.53 -9.05 6.29
C VAL A 44 6.55 -10.12 6.71
N ALA A 45 6.18 -11.41 6.67
CA ALA A 45 7.12 -12.50 6.90
C ALA A 45 8.21 -12.54 5.82
N LYS A 46 7.83 -12.34 4.55
CA LYS A 46 8.79 -12.23 3.43
C LYS A 46 9.68 -10.99 3.56
N LEU A 47 9.10 -9.86 3.97
CA LEU A 47 9.84 -8.64 4.25
C LEU A 47 10.90 -8.85 5.34
N VAL A 48 10.57 -9.57 6.43
CA VAL A 48 11.53 -9.92 7.49
C VAL A 48 12.67 -10.78 6.94
N GLU A 49 12.36 -11.79 6.11
CA GLU A 49 13.35 -12.65 5.47
C GLU A 49 14.30 -11.84 4.58
N ASP A 50 13.75 -11.04 3.68
CA ASP A 50 14.52 -10.26 2.70
C ASP A 50 15.32 -9.14 3.37
N THR A 51 14.72 -8.43 4.33
CA THR A 51 15.42 -7.40 5.11
C THR A 51 16.58 -8.02 5.89
N THR A 52 16.44 -9.25 6.40
CA THR A 52 17.55 -9.95 7.06
C THR A 52 18.71 -10.17 6.09
N ALA A 53 18.43 -10.60 4.86
CA ALA A 53 19.45 -10.79 3.83
C ALA A 53 20.08 -9.46 3.37
N PHE A 54 19.27 -8.43 3.15
CA PHE A 54 19.70 -7.09 2.78
C PHE A 54 20.62 -6.46 3.84
N VAL A 55 20.21 -6.50 5.11
CA VAL A 55 21.01 -5.99 6.24
C VAL A 55 22.31 -6.76 6.39
N ALA A 56 22.30 -8.08 6.20
CA ALA A 56 23.53 -8.86 6.21
C ALA A 56 24.52 -8.41 5.12
N ALA A 57 24.06 -8.14 3.90
CA ALA A 57 24.91 -7.62 2.81
C ALA A 57 25.47 -6.23 3.13
N VAL A 58 24.66 -5.32 3.68
CA VAL A 58 25.12 -3.98 4.12
C VAL A 58 26.22 -4.10 5.17
N LYS A 59 26.02 -4.95 6.19
CA LYS A 59 26.98 -5.16 7.27
C LYS A 59 28.26 -5.87 6.82
N ALA A 60 28.18 -6.71 5.80
CA ALA A 60 29.33 -7.35 5.18
C ALA A 60 30.15 -6.42 4.27
N GLY A 61 29.65 -5.20 4.00
CA GLY A 61 30.29 -4.28 3.06
C GLY A 61 30.08 -4.64 1.59
N GLU A 62 29.11 -5.52 1.30
CA GLU A 62 28.81 -5.99 -0.05
C GLU A 62 27.87 -5.02 -0.77
N VAL A 63 28.40 -3.86 -1.18
CA VAL A 63 27.61 -2.77 -1.79
C VAL A 63 26.77 -3.25 -2.96
N ASP A 64 27.37 -3.96 -3.93
CA ASP A 64 26.65 -4.42 -5.12
C ASP A 64 25.54 -5.42 -4.74
N LYS A 65 25.81 -6.29 -3.76
CA LYS A 65 24.80 -7.26 -3.31
C LYS A 65 23.64 -6.58 -2.58
N ALA A 66 23.93 -5.60 -1.73
CA ALA A 66 22.91 -4.81 -1.06
C ALA A 66 22.05 -4.05 -2.09
N LYS A 67 22.66 -3.47 -3.13
CA LYS A 67 21.94 -2.82 -4.23
C LYS A 67 20.98 -3.76 -4.96
N GLU A 68 21.44 -4.98 -5.28
CA GLU A 68 20.59 -6.00 -5.92
C GLU A 68 19.37 -6.39 -5.06
N LEU A 69 19.52 -6.38 -3.73
CA LEU A 69 18.49 -6.80 -2.79
C LEU A 69 17.49 -5.70 -2.42
N PHE A 70 17.85 -4.43 -2.60
CA PHE A 70 17.07 -3.27 -2.15
C PHE A 70 15.62 -3.31 -2.66
N ALA A 71 15.41 -3.18 -3.97
CA ALA A 71 14.08 -3.10 -4.55
C ALA A 71 13.24 -4.38 -4.39
N PRO A 72 13.80 -5.61 -4.58
CA PRO A 72 13.06 -6.83 -4.28
C PRO A 72 12.60 -6.95 -2.83
N THR A 73 13.39 -6.45 -1.87
CA THR A 73 13.02 -6.44 -0.44
C THR A 73 11.82 -5.53 -0.19
N ARG A 74 11.83 -4.33 -0.80
CA ARG A 74 10.80 -3.30 -0.60
C ARG A 74 9.43 -3.68 -1.13
N ILE A 75 9.32 -4.50 -2.19
CA ILE A 75 8.03 -4.93 -2.75
C ILE A 75 7.05 -5.41 -1.67
N SER A 76 7.52 -6.20 -0.71
CA SER A 76 6.65 -6.74 0.34
C SER A 76 6.17 -5.69 1.34
N TYR A 77 6.94 -4.61 1.56
CA TYR A 77 6.51 -3.47 2.38
C TYR A 77 5.44 -2.66 1.63
N GLU A 78 5.74 -2.30 0.39
CA GLU A 78 4.88 -1.51 -0.50
C GLU A 78 3.53 -2.20 -0.78
N ALA A 79 3.53 -3.53 -0.82
CA ALA A 79 2.32 -4.34 -0.99
C ALA A 79 1.38 -4.34 0.23
N ILE A 80 1.87 -3.93 1.41
CA ILE A 80 1.09 -3.88 2.65
C ILE A 80 1.02 -2.47 3.25
N GLU A 81 1.48 -1.45 2.52
CA GLU A 81 1.46 -0.04 2.91
C GLU A 81 0.11 0.41 3.50
N PRO A 82 -1.07 0.00 2.98
CA PRO A 82 -2.38 0.34 3.57
C PRO A 82 -2.55 -0.07 5.05
N ILE A 83 -1.75 -1.02 5.52
CA ILE A 83 -1.70 -1.48 6.92
C ILE A 83 -0.46 -0.99 7.64
N ALA A 84 0.69 -0.89 6.96
CA ALA A 84 1.94 -0.41 7.56
C ALA A 84 1.78 1.04 8.08
N GLU A 85 1.15 1.91 7.31
CA GLU A 85 0.89 3.32 7.66
C GLU A 85 0.00 3.51 8.90
N LEU A 86 -0.76 2.48 9.30
CA LEU A 86 -1.51 2.52 10.56
C LEU A 86 -0.57 2.63 11.77
N PHE A 87 0.72 2.31 11.60
CA PHE A 87 1.79 2.42 12.57
C PHE A 87 2.76 3.53 12.14
N SER A 88 2.30 4.78 12.12
CA SER A 88 3.08 5.92 11.63
C SER A 88 4.47 6.08 12.25
N ASP A 89 4.68 5.61 13.49
CA ASP A 89 6.00 5.60 14.12
C ASP A 89 6.98 4.62 13.46
N LEU A 90 6.48 3.45 13.04
CA LEU A 90 7.27 2.45 12.33
C LEU A 90 7.42 2.79 10.86
N ASP A 91 6.35 3.28 10.23
CA ASP A 91 6.36 3.67 8.83
C ASP A 91 7.44 4.73 8.56
N VAL A 92 7.45 5.83 9.33
CA VAL A 92 8.51 6.84 9.26
C VAL A 92 9.90 6.26 9.55
N ALA A 93 10.00 5.33 10.51
CA ALA A 93 11.28 4.73 10.87
C ALA A 93 11.84 3.78 9.80
N ILE A 94 10.97 3.15 9.01
CA ILE A 94 11.30 2.18 7.97
C ILE A 94 11.51 2.88 6.62
N ASP A 95 10.65 3.85 6.28
CA ASP A 95 10.46 4.28 4.89
C ASP A 95 10.34 5.78 4.67
N SER A 96 10.64 6.61 5.68
CA SER A 96 10.74 8.06 5.44
C SER A 96 11.80 8.40 4.39
N ARG A 97 11.62 9.55 3.73
CA ARG A 97 12.53 10.07 2.71
C ARG A 97 13.32 11.24 3.25
N ALA A 98 14.39 11.61 2.54
CA ALA A 98 15.28 12.68 2.98
C ALA A 98 14.54 14.02 3.15
N ASP A 99 13.59 14.35 2.27
CA ASP A 99 12.81 15.60 2.33
C ASP A 99 11.81 15.68 3.49
N ASP A 100 11.59 14.59 4.23
CA ASP A 100 10.87 14.61 5.50
C ASP A 100 11.71 15.20 6.66
N TYR A 101 13.01 15.46 6.42
CA TYR A 101 13.97 15.96 7.41
C TYR A 101 14.51 17.34 7.05
N GLU A 102 14.60 18.24 8.04
CA GLU A 102 15.10 19.62 7.83
C GLU A 102 16.50 19.68 7.22
N LYS A 103 17.35 18.67 7.51
CA LYS A 103 18.73 18.58 7.01
C LYS A 103 18.90 17.56 5.89
N ALA A 104 17.80 17.05 5.34
CA ALA A 104 17.82 16.05 4.27
C ALA A 104 18.74 14.86 4.57
N GLU A 105 19.58 14.45 3.63
CA GLU A 105 20.50 13.32 3.78
C GLU A 105 21.58 13.53 4.85
N ALA A 106 21.77 14.78 5.30
CA ALA A 106 22.69 15.13 6.37
C ALA A 106 22.02 15.10 7.76
N ASP A 107 20.72 14.80 7.85
CA ASP A 107 20.05 14.65 9.13
C ASP A 107 20.53 13.37 9.84
N PRO A 108 21.03 13.46 11.09
CA PRO A 108 21.46 12.27 11.84
C PRO A 108 20.30 11.35 12.20
N GLU A 109 19.06 11.83 12.18
CA GLU A 109 17.87 11.04 12.52
C GLU A 109 17.23 10.37 11.29
N PHE A 110 17.74 10.62 10.07
CA PHE A 110 17.24 9.99 8.84
C PHE A 110 17.50 8.47 8.84
N PRO A 111 16.48 7.60 8.96
CA PRO A 111 16.63 6.17 9.19
C PRO A 111 16.25 5.33 7.94
N GLY A 112 16.09 4.03 8.14
CA GLY A 112 15.32 3.21 7.21
C GLY A 112 15.97 2.89 5.87
N PHE A 113 15.15 2.43 4.94
CA PHE A 113 15.55 2.01 3.60
C PHE A 113 16.24 3.15 2.83
N HIS A 114 15.65 4.34 2.78
CA HIS A 114 16.16 5.44 1.97
C HIS A 114 17.47 6.05 2.50
N ARG A 115 17.73 5.96 3.82
CA ARG A 115 19.06 6.31 4.35
C ARG A 115 20.14 5.35 3.87
N ILE A 116 19.82 4.06 3.78
CA ILE A 116 20.74 3.03 3.28
C ILE A 116 20.88 3.17 1.77
N GLU A 117 19.78 3.41 1.04
CA GLU A 117 19.76 3.71 -0.39
C GLU A 117 20.74 4.84 -0.74
N TYR A 118 20.67 5.98 -0.04
CA TYR A 118 21.62 7.07 -0.22
C TYR A 118 23.08 6.64 -0.04
N GLY A 119 23.39 5.85 0.99
CA GLY A 119 24.74 5.34 1.21
C GLY A 119 25.21 4.43 0.08
N LEU A 120 24.33 3.54 -0.39
CA LEU A 120 24.64 2.59 -1.44
C LEU A 120 24.80 3.27 -2.81
N TRP A 121 23.86 4.12 -3.23
CA TRP A 121 23.88 4.71 -4.58
C TRP A 121 24.74 5.97 -4.68
N GLU A 122 24.57 6.94 -3.79
CA GLU A 122 25.29 8.22 -3.87
C GLU A 122 26.70 8.15 -3.29
N LYS A 123 26.93 7.32 -2.27
CA LYS A 123 28.26 7.16 -1.66
C LYS A 123 29.00 5.91 -2.11
N ASN A 124 28.31 4.97 -2.75
CA ASN A 124 28.86 3.67 -3.13
C ASN A 124 29.61 2.99 -1.97
N SER A 125 29.02 3.04 -0.77
CA SER A 125 29.66 2.63 0.47
C SER A 125 28.64 2.16 1.50
N THR A 126 29.04 1.27 2.39
CA THR A 126 28.28 0.89 3.60
C THR A 126 28.79 1.55 4.87
N GLU A 127 29.77 2.46 4.76
CA GLU A 127 30.37 3.14 5.90
C GLU A 127 29.33 3.89 6.72
N GLY A 128 29.24 3.57 8.02
CA GLY A 128 28.29 4.17 8.94
C GLY A 128 26.84 3.67 8.79
N LEU A 129 26.55 2.72 7.90
CA LEU A 129 25.20 2.20 7.69
C LEU A 129 24.82 1.05 8.63
N GLU A 130 25.78 0.39 9.29
CA GLU A 130 25.50 -0.75 10.17
C GLU A 130 24.45 -0.45 11.25
N PRO A 131 24.51 0.68 12.00
CA PRO A 131 23.47 1.01 12.98
C PRO A 131 22.10 1.26 12.35
N VAL A 132 22.05 1.83 11.14
CA VAL A 132 20.80 2.07 10.40
C VAL A 132 20.19 0.75 9.96
N ALA A 133 21.02 -0.15 9.43
CA ALA A 133 20.62 -1.48 8.99
C ALA A 133 20.11 -2.36 10.14
N ASP A 134 20.79 -2.33 11.30
CA ASP A 134 20.33 -3.02 12.51
C ASP A 134 18.99 -2.47 13.00
N LYS A 135 18.80 -1.15 12.96
CA LYS A 135 17.52 -0.51 13.34
C LYS A 135 16.40 -0.91 12.38
N LEU A 136 16.64 -0.84 11.07
CA LEU A 136 15.67 -1.23 10.04
C LEU A 136 15.15 -2.65 10.26
N LEU A 137 16.03 -3.64 10.48
CA LEU A 137 15.60 -5.01 10.73
C LEU A 137 14.80 -5.15 12.04
N ALA A 138 15.15 -4.38 13.06
CA ALA A 138 14.40 -4.37 14.31
C ALA A 138 12.99 -3.78 14.12
N ASP A 139 12.88 -2.67 13.40
CA ASP A 139 11.60 -2.00 13.12
C ASP A 139 10.69 -2.89 12.25
N VAL A 140 11.24 -3.58 11.24
CA VAL A 140 10.48 -4.53 10.39
C VAL A 140 9.95 -5.72 11.21
N LYS A 141 10.73 -6.24 12.18
CA LYS A 141 10.27 -7.29 13.09
C LYS A 141 9.22 -6.79 14.09
N GLU A 142 9.35 -5.56 14.54
CA GLU A 142 8.33 -4.92 15.38
C GLU A 142 7.03 -4.72 14.59
N LEU A 143 7.12 -4.32 13.31
CA LEU A 143 5.98 -4.22 12.41
C LEU A 143 5.26 -5.57 12.26
N GLU A 144 5.99 -6.66 12.01
CA GLU A 144 5.45 -8.02 11.98
C GLU A 144 4.66 -8.33 13.28
N GLY A 145 5.25 -8.06 14.44
CA GLY A 145 4.62 -8.28 15.74
C GLY A 145 3.34 -7.46 15.93
N ARG A 146 3.35 -6.18 15.55
CA ARG A 146 2.18 -5.31 15.64
C ARG A 146 1.06 -5.72 14.69
N ILE A 147 1.39 -6.05 13.44
CA ILE A 147 0.44 -6.58 12.45
C ILE A 147 -0.22 -7.88 12.94
N ALA A 148 0.56 -8.80 13.51
CA ALA A 148 0.02 -10.05 14.04
C ALA A 148 -1.05 -9.80 15.12
N SER A 149 -0.83 -8.80 15.98
CA SER A 149 -1.75 -8.40 17.04
C SER A 149 -2.95 -7.54 16.57
N LEU A 150 -2.84 -6.90 15.41
CA LEU A 150 -3.83 -5.95 14.92
C LEU A 150 -5.10 -6.68 14.47
N THR A 151 -6.25 -6.22 14.95
CA THR A 151 -7.54 -6.54 14.33
C THR A 151 -7.74 -5.58 13.17
N PHE A 152 -7.97 -6.11 11.97
CA PHE A 152 -8.07 -5.31 10.76
C PHE A 152 -9.49 -4.73 10.66
N PRO A 153 -9.69 -3.41 10.82
CA PRO A 153 -11.00 -2.81 10.67
C PRO A 153 -11.37 -2.84 9.17
N PRO A 154 -12.54 -3.38 8.79
CA PRO A 154 -12.92 -3.49 7.38
C PRO A 154 -12.87 -2.16 6.63
N GLU A 155 -13.29 -1.07 7.27
CA GLU A 155 -13.29 0.28 6.71
C GLU A 155 -11.87 0.81 6.46
N LYS A 156 -10.89 0.39 7.27
CA LYS A 156 -9.48 0.75 7.10
C LYS A 156 -8.82 -0.05 5.99
N VAL A 157 -9.08 -1.36 5.92
CA VAL A 157 -8.59 -2.21 4.84
C VAL A 157 -9.11 -1.71 3.49
N VAL A 158 -10.44 -1.56 3.37
CA VAL A 158 -11.06 -1.17 2.10
C VAL A 158 -10.68 0.26 1.71
N GLY A 159 -10.66 1.19 2.69
CA GLY A 159 -10.27 2.57 2.45
C GLY A 159 -8.79 2.74 2.10
N GLY A 160 -7.93 1.86 2.64
CA GLY A 160 -6.49 1.94 2.42
C GLY A 160 -6.07 1.72 0.96
N ALA A 161 -6.85 0.96 0.17
CA ALA A 161 -6.60 0.84 -1.27
C ALA A 161 -6.75 2.19 -2.00
N ALA A 162 -7.66 3.05 -1.55
CA ALA A 162 -7.87 4.38 -2.13
C ALA A 162 -6.75 5.34 -1.74
N VAL A 163 -6.40 5.37 -0.44
CA VAL A 163 -5.31 6.20 0.11
C VAL A 163 -4.01 5.90 -0.63
N LEU A 164 -3.69 4.61 -0.76
CA LEU A 164 -2.49 4.16 -1.46
C LEU A 164 -2.45 4.64 -2.93
N MET A 165 -3.54 4.50 -3.67
CA MET A 165 -3.59 4.98 -5.06
C MET A 165 -3.54 6.51 -5.14
N GLU A 166 -4.11 7.22 -4.16
CA GLU A 166 -4.02 8.68 -4.06
C GLU A 166 -2.58 9.13 -3.82
N GLU A 167 -1.83 8.46 -2.94
CA GLU A 167 -0.41 8.74 -2.69
C GLU A 167 0.46 8.42 -3.90
N VAL A 168 0.26 7.26 -4.53
CA VAL A 168 0.98 6.95 -5.76
C VAL A 168 0.71 8.02 -6.82
N ALA A 169 -0.53 8.47 -6.99
CA ALA A 169 -0.88 9.52 -7.94
C ALA A 169 -0.30 10.90 -7.58
N ALA A 170 -0.28 11.25 -6.29
CA ALA A 170 0.05 12.59 -5.81
C ALA A 170 1.56 12.81 -5.70
N THR A 171 2.30 11.82 -5.22
CA THR A 171 3.70 11.99 -4.81
C THR A 171 4.64 10.97 -5.45
N LYS A 172 4.26 9.68 -5.58
CA LYS A 172 5.20 8.66 -6.06
C LYS A 172 5.34 8.62 -7.59
N ILE A 173 4.31 9.03 -8.35
CA ILE A 173 4.28 8.87 -9.82
C ILE A 173 5.41 9.59 -10.56
N SER A 174 6.06 10.59 -9.95
CA SER A 174 7.19 11.35 -10.49
C SER A 174 8.56 10.68 -10.28
N GLY A 175 8.61 9.55 -9.55
CA GLY A 175 9.85 8.86 -9.20
C GLY A 175 10.61 9.50 -8.04
N GLU A 176 9.86 10.05 -7.07
CA GLU A 176 10.41 10.75 -5.90
C GLU A 176 10.72 9.84 -4.72
N GLU A 177 10.20 8.60 -4.75
CA GLU A 177 10.37 7.60 -3.70
C GLU A 177 11.83 7.15 -3.64
N ASP A 178 12.30 6.58 -4.75
CA ASP A 178 13.66 6.04 -4.89
C ASP A 178 14.58 7.03 -5.62
N ARG A 179 14.80 8.20 -5.03
CA ARG A 179 15.52 9.30 -5.72
C ARG A 179 16.98 9.01 -6.07
N TYR A 180 17.60 7.98 -5.48
CA TYR A 180 19.00 7.63 -5.75
C TYR A 180 19.12 6.37 -6.60
N SER A 181 18.30 5.36 -6.31
CA SER A 181 18.32 4.05 -6.97
C SER A 181 17.43 3.99 -8.21
N HIS A 182 16.41 4.85 -8.26
CA HIS A 182 15.38 4.91 -9.30
C HIS A 182 14.67 3.57 -9.50
N THR A 183 14.38 2.85 -8.41
CA THR A 183 13.71 1.55 -8.43
C THR A 183 12.20 1.64 -8.23
N ASP A 184 11.60 2.81 -8.46
CA ASP A 184 10.19 3.10 -8.16
C ASP A 184 9.20 2.14 -8.86
N LEU A 185 9.60 1.48 -9.95
CA LEU A 185 8.75 0.49 -10.64
C LEU A 185 8.51 -0.79 -9.83
N TRP A 186 9.42 -1.14 -8.91
CA TRP A 186 9.20 -2.23 -7.96
C TRP A 186 8.19 -1.80 -6.91
N ASP A 187 8.32 -0.59 -6.38
CA ASP A 187 7.43 -0.04 -5.37
C ASP A 187 6.01 0.10 -5.92
N PHE A 188 5.88 0.69 -7.12
CA PHE A 188 4.63 0.71 -7.88
C PHE A 188 4.02 -0.68 -8.00
N ARG A 189 4.81 -1.70 -8.33
CA ARG A 189 4.29 -3.07 -8.42
C ARG A 189 3.72 -3.55 -7.09
N GLY A 190 4.44 -3.32 -5.99
CA GLY A 190 3.97 -3.61 -4.64
C GLY A 190 2.64 -2.92 -4.36
N ASN A 191 2.58 -1.60 -4.53
CA ASN A 191 1.38 -0.82 -4.23
C ASN A 191 0.15 -1.29 -5.03
N PHE A 192 0.33 -1.51 -6.34
CA PHE A 192 -0.76 -1.97 -7.20
C PHE A 192 -1.23 -3.38 -6.87
N ASP A 193 -0.33 -4.27 -6.43
CA ASP A 193 -0.68 -5.61 -5.97
C ASP A 193 -1.47 -5.58 -4.66
N GLY A 194 -1.04 -4.76 -3.70
CA GLY A 194 -1.76 -4.54 -2.45
C GLY A 194 -3.18 -4.02 -2.68
N ALA A 195 -3.31 -2.95 -3.48
CA ALA A 195 -4.62 -2.37 -3.81
C ALA A 195 -5.51 -3.35 -4.57
N ARG A 196 -4.96 -4.06 -5.57
CA ARG A 196 -5.72 -5.06 -6.34
C ARG A 196 -6.20 -6.20 -5.45
N LYS A 197 -5.36 -6.67 -4.53
CA LYS A 197 -5.72 -7.76 -3.62
C LYS A 197 -6.95 -7.42 -2.78
N ILE A 198 -7.05 -6.18 -2.30
CA ILE A 198 -8.24 -5.70 -1.57
C ILE A 198 -9.48 -5.79 -2.46
N VAL A 199 -9.40 -5.29 -3.70
CA VAL A 199 -10.52 -5.34 -4.67
C VAL A 199 -10.93 -6.79 -4.97
N GLU A 200 -9.97 -7.69 -5.20
CA GLU A 200 -10.22 -9.10 -5.46
C GLU A 200 -11.00 -9.78 -4.33
N LEU A 201 -10.61 -9.52 -3.08
CA LEU A 201 -11.21 -10.15 -1.91
C LEU A 201 -12.66 -9.67 -1.67
N VAL A 202 -12.95 -8.40 -1.92
CA VAL A 202 -14.31 -7.84 -1.73
C VAL A 202 -15.19 -7.96 -2.98
N ARG A 203 -14.62 -8.29 -4.14
CA ARG A 203 -15.35 -8.40 -5.42
C ARG A 203 -16.62 -9.26 -5.33
N PRO A 204 -16.63 -10.45 -4.70
CA PRO A 204 -17.83 -11.27 -4.64
C PRO A 204 -19.03 -10.56 -4.00
N LEU A 205 -18.79 -9.56 -3.15
CA LEU A 205 -19.84 -8.83 -2.42
C LEU A 205 -20.52 -7.76 -3.27
N ILE A 206 -19.85 -7.27 -4.31
CA ILE A 206 -20.31 -6.14 -5.13
C ILE A 206 -20.52 -6.51 -6.61
N ALA A 207 -20.07 -7.68 -7.06
CA ALA A 207 -20.07 -8.06 -8.48
C ALA A 207 -21.43 -7.93 -9.18
N ASP A 208 -22.51 -8.33 -8.52
CA ASP A 208 -23.85 -8.29 -9.10
C ASP A 208 -24.41 -6.85 -9.23
N LYS A 209 -23.98 -5.94 -8.35
CA LYS A 209 -24.53 -4.57 -8.25
C LYS A 209 -23.63 -3.54 -8.93
N GLU A 210 -22.33 -3.79 -8.97
CA GLU A 210 -21.27 -2.85 -9.32
C GLU A 210 -20.41 -3.37 -10.48
N ALA A 211 -21.01 -4.12 -11.41
CA ALA A 211 -20.29 -4.76 -12.53
C ALA A 211 -19.54 -3.74 -13.43
N ASP A 212 -20.17 -2.59 -13.73
CA ASP A 212 -19.54 -1.55 -14.54
C ASP A 212 -18.37 -0.88 -13.81
N PHE A 213 -18.49 -0.69 -12.49
CA PHE A 213 -17.40 -0.20 -11.64
C PHE A 213 -16.22 -1.16 -11.66
N LEU A 214 -16.46 -2.46 -11.40
CA LEU A 214 -15.41 -3.48 -11.40
C LEU A 214 -14.72 -3.57 -12.77
N LYS A 215 -15.47 -3.46 -13.86
CA LYS A 215 -14.90 -3.45 -15.22
C LYS A 215 -13.95 -2.26 -15.44
N THR A 216 -14.28 -1.08 -14.92
CA THR A 216 -13.41 0.09 -15.00
C THR A 216 -12.16 -0.09 -14.15
N VAL A 217 -12.32 -0.57 -12.91
CA VAL A 217 -11.19 -0.88 -12.01
C VAL A 217 -10.24 -1.90 -12.65
N ASP A 218 -10.77 -2.99 -13.20
CA ASP A 218 -9.99 -4.03 -13.89
C ASP A 218 -9.23 -3.46 -15.08
N ALA A 219 -9.88 -2.65 -15.92
CA ALA A 219 -9.24 -2.07 -17.09
C ALA A 219 -8.07 -1.13 -16.73
N ASN A 220 -8.18 -0.39 -15.63
CA ASN A 220 -7.10 0.49 -15.17
C ASN A 220 -5.94 -0.31 -14.55
N PHE A 221 -6.24 -1.33 -13.76
CA PHE A 221 -5.23 -2.26 -13.26
C PHE A 221 -4.50 -3.00 -14.41
N ASP A 222 -5.21 -3.43 -15.44
CA ASP A 222 -4.63 -4.03 -16.65
C ASP A 222 -3.76 -3.04 -17.43
N THR A 223 -4.16 -1.77 -17.46
CA THR A 223 -3.38 -0.68 -18.09
C THR A 223 -2.06 -0.47 -17.35
N VAL A 224 -2.10 -0.47 -16.02
CA VAL A 224 -0.91 -0.40 -15.17
C VAL A 224 0.00 -1.60 -15.41
N ASP A 225 -0.51 -2.83 -15.33
CA ASP A 225 0.26 -4.05 -15.57
C ASP A 225 0.91 -4.05 -16.95
N THR A 226 0.13 -3.74 -17.99
CA THR A 226 0.61 -3.70 -19.36
C THR A 226 1.71 -2.65 -19.53
N THR A 227 1.61 -1.53 -18.81
CA THR A 227 2.63 -0.48 -18.89
C THR A 227 3.90 -0.89 -18.16
N LEU A 228 3.80 -1.38 -16.91
CA LEU A 228 4.96 -1.89 -16.15
C LEU A 228 5.64 -3.06 -16.86
N ALA A 229 4.89 -3.94 -17.53
CA ALA A 229 5.44 -5.07 -18.28
C ALA A 229 6.39 -4.66 -19.42
N LYS A 230 6.23 -3.46 -20.01
CA LYS A 230 7.16 -2.92 -21.02
C LYS A 230 8.57 -2.69 -20.46
N TYR A 231 8.67 -2.53 -19.15
CA TYR A 231 9.87 -2.13 -18.42
C TYR A 231 10.46 -3.28 -17.60
N LYS A 232 9.99 -4.53 -17.78
CA LYS A 232 10.58 -5.71 -17.15
C LYS A 232 11.99 -5.97 -17.69
N ASP A 233 12.91 -6.34 -16.80
CA ASP A 233 14.25 -6.84 -17.13
C ASP A 233 14.56 -8.07 -16.26
N GLY A 234 14.55 -9.25 -16.88
CA GLY A 234 14.56 -10.53 -16.16
C GLY A 234 13.39 -10.64 -15.18
N ASP A 235 13.70 -10.91 -13.92
CA ASP A 235 12.70 -10.99 -12.84
C ASP A 235 12.36 -9.60 -12.25
N GLY A 236 13.17 -8.57 -12.54
CA GLY A 236 13.02 -7.20 -12.06
C GLY A 236 12.51 -6.24 -13.13
N TYR A 237 12.83 -4.95 -12.98
CA TYR A 237 12.50 -3.89 -13.92
C TYR A 237 13.75 -3.11 -14.33
N VAL A 238 13.63 -2.21 -15.30
CA VAL A 238 14.61 -1.14 -15.49
C VAL A 238 14.36 -0.01 -14.50
N THR A 239 15.31 0.91 -14.38
CA THR A 239 15.18 2.10 -13.54
C THR A 239 14.13 3.08 -14.08
N TYR A 240 13.51 3.86 -13.20
CA TYR A 240 12.39 4.76 -13.49
C TYR A 240 12.74 5.84 -14.55
N ASP A 241 14.01 6.22 -14.70
CA ASP A 241 14.48 7.14 -15.75
C ASP A 241 14.27 6.58 -17.18
N LYS A 242 14.03 5.28 -17.33
CA LYS A 242 13.70 4.67 -18.63
C LYS A 242 12.25 4.84 -19.06
N LEU A 243 11.36 5.23 -18.15
CA LEU A 243 9.96 5.48 -18.50
C LEU A 243 9.86 6.66 -19.46
N THR A 244 9.19 6.43 -20.59
CA THR A 244 8.86 7.51 -21.53
C THR A 244 7.85 8.46 -20.89
N GLU A 245 7.88 9.75 -21.28
CA GLU A 245 6.89 10.72 -20.79
C GLU A 245 5.44 10.28 -21.10
N ASP A 246 5.22 9.59 -22.21
CA ASP A 246 3.89 9.11 -22.59
C ASP A 246 3.44 7.96 -21.67
N ASP A 247 4.33 7.00 -21.34
CA ASP A 247 3.98 5.94 -20.39
C ASP A 247 3.79 6.48 -18.97
N ARG A 248 4.54 7.52 -18.55
CA ARG A 248 4.29 8.21 -17.27
C ARG A 248 2.89 8.82 -17.22
N LYS A 249 2.45 9.47 -18.32
CA LYS A 249 1.08 10.02 -18.41
C LYS A 249 0.02 8.92 -18.42
N VAL A 250 0.26 7.80 -19.09
CA VAL A 250 -0.64 6.64 -19.10
C VAL A 250 -0.79 6.06 -17.69
N LEU A 251 0.32 5.83 -16.99
CA LEU A 251 0.28 5.37 -15.60
C LEU A 251 -0.44 6.39 -14.72
N ALA A 252 -0.06 7.66 -14.75
CA ALA A 252 -0.70 8.71 -13.96
C ALA A 252 -2.21 8.77 -14.18
N ALA A 253 -2.69 8.67 -15.42
CA ALA A 253 -4.12 8.68 -15.71
C ALA A 253 -4.84 7.46 -15.10
N ALA A 254 -4.27 6.26 -15.27
CA ALA A 254 -4.84 5.03 -14.71
C ALA A 254 -4.86 5.05 -13.19
N VAL A 255 -3.77 5.49 -12.55
CA VAL A 255 -3.68 5.57 -11.08
C VAL A 255 -4.65 6.61 -10.52
N ASN A 256 -4.78 7.79 -11.16
CA ASN A 256 -5.78 8.78 -10.73
C ASN A 256 -7.21 8.24 -10.80
N THR A 257 -7.54 7.48 -11.86
CA THR A 257 -8.86 6.83 -11.96
C THR A 257 -9.03 5.75 -10.89
N LEU A 258 -8.01 4.94 -10.61
CA LEU A 258 -8.04 3.97 -9.52
C LEU A 258 -8.24 4.66 -8.16
N ALA A 259 -7.54 5.76 -7.88
CA ALA A 259 -7.72 6.53 -6.65
C ALA A 259 -9.17 7.02 -6.50
N GLU A 260 -9.73 7.63 -7.56
CA GLU A 260 -11.12 8.10 -7.57
C GLU A 260 -12.11 6.93 -7.36
N ASP A 261 -11.99 5.87 -8.14
CA ASP A 261 -12.90 4.72 -8.08
C ASP A 261 -12.82 4.02 -6.72
N LEU A 262 -11.62 3.70 -6.24
CA LEU A 262 -11.42 2.99 -4.98
C LEU A 262 -11.85 3.83 -3.77
N SER A 263 -11.83 5.16 -3.86
CA SER A 263 -12.40 6.03 -2.80
C SER A 263 -13.88 5.75 -2.55
N THR A 264 -14.61 5.27 -3.57
CA THR A 264 -16.04 4.94 -3.48
C THR A 264 -16.32 3.50 -3.04
N LEU A 265 -15.28 2.66 -2.96
CA LEU A 265 -15.42 1.23 -2.68
C LEU A 265 -16.04 0.96 -1.30
N ARG A 266 -15.71 1.76 -0.30
CA ARG A 266 -16.30 1.68 1.05
C ARG A 266 -17.81 1.88 1.01
N GLY A 267 -18.29 2.93 0.35
CA GLY A 267 -19.71 3.20 0.19
C GLY A 267 -20.45 2.08 -0.56
N LYS A 268 -19.82 1.50 -1.59
CA LYS A 268 -20.36 0.35 -2.33
C LYS A 268 -20.50 -0.92 -1.47
N LEU A 269 -19.68 -1.04 -0.42
CA LEU A 269 -19.72 -2.11 0.57
C LEU A 269 -20.57 -1.77 1.81
N GLY A 270 -21.15 -0.56 1.89
CA GLY A 270 -21.94 -0.13 3.04
C GLY A 270 -21.11 0.18 4.30
N LEU A 271 -19.87 0.65 4.12
CA LEU A 271 -18.89 0.95 5.18
C LEU A 271 -18.75 2.45 5.50
N ASP A 272 -19.72 3.27 5.10
CA ASP A 272 -19.77 4.73 5.33
C ASP A 272 -20.68 5.11 6.51
#